data_AF-A0A3D2SS70-F1
#
_entry.id   AF-A0A3D2SS70-F1
#
_cell.length_a   1.000
_cell.length_b   1.000
_cell.length_c   1.000
_cell.angle_alpha   90.00
_cell.angle_beta   90.00
_cell.angle_gamma   90.00
#
_symmetry.space_group_name_H-M   'P 1'
#
loop_
_entity.id
_entity.type
_entity.pdbx_description
1 polymer ?
#
loop_
_entity_poly.entity_id
_entity_poly.type
_entity_poly.pdbx_seq_one_letter_code
_entity_poly.pdbx_strand_id
1 'polypeptide(L)'
;MASVRITVNSKPYTIDCGEGQEDRVKELAQYIDTRMAAVKNNSAAMAEDQLFMITSLILADEIFEAKENGTTVNTDTVAASTEGMVPEEKVSAIIEEVSTRISQITKQVEAL
;
A
#
# COMPACT_ATOMS: atom_id res chain seq x y z
N MET A 1 -1.74 -27.03 18.41
CA MET A 1 -2.12 -25.60 18.59
C MET A 1 -0.94 -24.92 19.27
N ALA A 2 -0.40 -23.87 18.66
CA ALA A 2 0.74 -23.15 19.19
C ALA A 2 0.31 -21.73 19.59
N SER A 3 1.04 -21.13 20.54
CA SER A 3 0.84 -19.74 20.92
C SER A 3 2.20 -19.04 20.96
N VAL A 4 2.24 -17.80 20.53
CA VAL A 4 3.46 -16.99 20.50
C VAL A 4 3.26 -15.70 21.27
N ARG A 5 4.26 -15.34 22.06
CA ARG A 5 4.28 -14.06 22.78
C ARG A 5 4.98 -13.02 21.92
N ILE A 6 4.30 -11.92 21.67
CA ILE A 6 4.79 -10.76 20.91
C ILE A 6 4.72 -9.50 21.77
N THR A 7 5.44 -8.46 21.39
CA THR A 7 5.39 -7.15 22.04
C THR A 7 5.12 -6.10 20.99
N VAL A 8 4.12 -5.25 21.21
CA VAL A 8 3.75 -4.14 20.31
C VAL A 8 3.51 -2.90 21.16
N ASN A 9 4.13 -1.76 20.81
CA ASN A 9 4.09 -0.51 21.56
C ASN A 9 4.41 -0.70 23.06
N SER A 10 5.45 -1.48 23.35
CA SER A 10 5.88 -1.85 24.71
C SER A 10 4.87 -2.67 25.52
N LYS A 11 3.81 -3.21 24.90
CA LYS A 11 2.83 -4.08 25.54
C LYS A 11 2.95 -5.53 25.06
N PRO A 12 2.98 -6.52 25.98
CA PRO A 12 3.02 -7.93 25.60
C PRO A 12 1.64 -8.45 25.23
N TYR A 13 1.55 -9.23 24.15
CA TYR A 13 0.35 -9.95 23.69
C TYR A 13 0.68 -11.42 23.46
N THR A 14 -0.32 -12.29 23.63
CA THR A 14 -0.20 -13.73 23.30
C THR A 14 -1.18 -14.02 22.18
N ILE A 15 -0.67 -14.54 21.07
CA ILE A 15 -1.45 -14.83 19.87
C ILE A 15 -1.43 -16.33 19.61
N ASP A 16 -2.62 -16.91 19.46
CA ASP A 16 -2.78 -18.30 19.04
C ASP A 16 -2.57 -18.41 17.54
N CYS A 17 -1.76 -19.37 17.11
CA CYS A 17 -1.39 -19.57 15.73
C CYS A 17 -1.22 -21.06 15.39
N GLY A 18 -1.13 -21.36 14.09
CA GLY A 18 -0.81 -22.70 13.62
C GLY A 18 0.63 -23.09 13.97
N GLU A 19 0.89 -24.38 14.13
CA GLU A 19 2.25 -24.91 14.31
C GLU A 19 3.12 -24.53 13.11
N GLY A 20 4.29 -23.93 13.37
CA GLY A 20 5.21 -23.43 12.35
C GLY A 20 4.91 -22.01 11.85
N GLN A 21 3.89 -21.33 12.36
CA GLN A 21 3.59 -19.93 11.99
C GLN A 21 4.14 -18.90 12.98
N GLU A 22 4.76 -19.34 14.07
CA GLU A 22 5.19 -18.50 15.20
C GLU A 22 6.14 -17.39 14.73
N ASP A 23 7.07 -17.70 13.84
CA ASP A 23 8.05 -16.73 13.34
C ASP A 23 7.40 -15.69 12.41
N ARG A 24 6.46 -16.10 11.57
CA ARG A 24 5.69 -15.17 10.73
C ARG A 24 4.84 -14.22 11.58
N VAL A 25 4.24 -14.71 12.67
CA VAL A 25 3.49 -13.86 13.60
C VAL A 25 4.40 -12.84 14.30
N LYS A 26 5.62 -13.24 14.71
CA LYS A 26 6.61 -12.32 15.29
C LYS A 26 7.03 -11.24 14.28
N GLU A 27 7.28 -11.62 13.03
CA GLU A 27 7.66 -10.69 11.96
C GLU A 27 6.54 -9.65 11.72
N LEU A 28 5.29 -10.11 11.61
CA LEU A 28 4.13 -9.22 11.45
C LEU A 28 3.97 -8.28 12.67
N ALA A 29 4.18 -8.79 13.89
CA ALA A 29 4.13 -7.96 15.09
C ALA A 29 5.22 -6.88 15.10
N GLN A 30 6.43 -7.22 14.67
CA GLN A 30 7.54 -6.26 14.56
C GLN A 30 7.28 -5.19 13.49
N TYR A 31 6.65 -5.58 12.38
CA TYR A 31 6.21 -4.64 11.35
C TYR A 31 5.17 -3.65 11.90
N ILE A 32 4.15 -4.14 12.59
CA ILE A 32 3.14 -3.29 13.25
C ILE A 32 3.80 -2.34 14.26
N ASP A 33 4.71 -2.83 15.11
CA ASP A 33 5.41 -2.02 16.11
C ASP A 33 6.20 -0.86 15.46
N THR A 34 6.90 -1.15 14.37
CA THR A 34 7.64 -0.15 13.58
C THR A 34 6.69 0.93 13.03
N ARG A 35 5.54 0.52 12.49
CA ARG A 35 4.53 1.46 11.96
C ARG A 35 3.90 2.30 13.06
N MET A 36 3.59 1.70 14.21
CA MET A 36 3.09 2.45 15.38
C MET A 36 4.12 3.47 15.88
N ALA A 37 5.41 3.13 15.91
CA ALA A 37 6.45 4.08 16.28
C ALA A 37 6.54 5.27 15.32
N ALA A 38 6.41 5.03 14.01
CA ALA A 38 6.38 6.09 13.00
C ALA A 38 5.17 7.04 13.18
N VAL A 39 3.98 6.50 13.43
CA VAL A 39 2.77 7.30 13.68
C VAL A 39 2.91 8.12 14.97
N LYS A 40 3.43 7.50 16.03
CA LYS A 40 3.65 8.14 17.34
C LYS A 40 4.64 9.31 17.27
N ASN A 41 5.66 9.23 16.42
CA ASN A 41 6.63 10.31 16.24
C ASN A 41 6.02 11.56 15.56
N ASN A 42 4.95 11.40 14.80
CA ASN A 42 4.30 12.50 14.06
C ASN A 42 3.21 13.21 14.88
N SER A 43 2.85 12.74 16.08
CA SER A 43 1.80 13.34 16.91
C SER A 43 2.04 13.10 18.39
N ALA A 44 2.36 14.16 19.13
CA ALA A 44 2.57 14.08 20.57
C ALA A 44 1.23 13.86 21.31
N ALA A 45 1.19 12.84 22.15
CA ALA A 45 0.09 12.46 23.07
C ALA A 45 -1.21 11.92 22.41
N MET A 46 -1.09 10.84 21.65
CA MET A 46 -2.25 10.04 21.22
C MET A 46 -2.62 8.98 22.26
N ALA A 47 -3.92 8.75 22.45
CA ALA A 47 -4.41 7.57 23.18
C ALA A 47 -4.04 6.31 22.40
N GLU A 48 -3.75 5.22 23.11
CA GLU A 48 -3.26 3.99 22.48
C GLU A 48 -4.28 3.38 21.51
N ASP A 49 -5.57 3.37 21.84
CA ASP A 49 -6.61 2.87 20.96
C ASP A 49 -6.68 3.67 19.64
N GLN A 50 -6.47 4.98 19.71
CA GLN A 50 -6.40 5.84 18.52
C GLN A 50 -5.14 5.55 17.70
N LEU A 51 -4.00 5.31 18.36
CA LEU A 51 -2.76 4.94 17.70
C LEU A 51 -2.91 3.61 16.93
N PHE A 52 -3.53 2.60 17.54
CA PHE A 52 -3.85 1.34 16.88
C PHE A 52 -4.82 1.52 15.72
N MET A 53 -5.87 2.33 15.88
CA MET A 53 -6.85 2.61 14.82
C MET A 53 -6.18 3.25 13.60
N ILE A 54 -5.39 4.31 13.80
CA ILE A 54 -4.70 5.00 12.71
C ILE A 54 -3.68 4.08 12.04
N THR A 55 -2.90 3.34 12.83
CA THR A 55 -1.94 2.38 12.26
C THR A 55 -2.65 1.30 11.43
N SER A 56 -3.81 0.82 11.89
CA SER A 56 -4.61 -0.17 11.17
C SER A 56 -5.16 0.38 9.85
N LEU A 57 -5.58 1.64 9.83
CA LEU A 57 -6.04 2.31 8.60
C LEU A 57 -4.90 2.45 7.59
N ILE A 58 -3.71 2.88 8.03
CA ILE A 58 -2.52 2.99 7.16
C ILE A 58 -2.16 1.64 6.57
N LEU A 59 -2.10 0.60 7.41
CA LEU A 59 -1.77 -0.75 6.94
C LEU A 59 -2.84 -1.32 5.97
N ALA A 60 -4.11 -1.01 6.21
CA ALA A 60 -5.17 -1.39 5.29
C ALA A 60 -5.00 -0.68 3.94
N ASP A 61 -4.73 0.62 3.95
CA ASP A 61 -4.49 1.42 2.74
C ASP A 61 -3.34 0.83 1.89
N GLU A 62 -2.19 0.51 2.52
CA GLU A 62 -1.05 -0.13 1.85
C GLU A 62 -1.44 -1.47 1.16
N ILE A 63 -2.30 -2.27 1.81
CA ILE A 63 -2.78 -3.55 1.25
C ILE A 63 -3.73 -3.30 0.07
N PHE A 64 -4.60 -2.30 0.17
CA PHE A 64 -5.54 -1.96 -0.90
C PHE A 64 -4.80 -1.40 -2.12
N GLU A 65 -3.85 -0.49 -1.92
CA GLU A 65 -2.98 0.03 -2.98
C GLU A 65 -2.19 -1.09 -3.67
N ALA A 66 -1.60 -2.01 -2.88
CA ALA A 66 -0.86 -3.16 -3.43
C ALA A 66 -1.76 -4.09 -4.26
N LYS A 67 -3.02 -4.28 -3.84
CA LYS A 67 -4.00 -5.09 -4.56
C LYS A 67 -4.48 -4.41 -5.85
N GLU A 68 -4.71 -3.10 -5.82
CA GLU A 68 -5.07 -2.33 -7.01
C GLU A 68 -3.91 -2.33 -8.02
N ASN A 69 -2.68 -2.09 -7.58
CA ASN A 69 -1.49 -2.14 -8.43
C ASN A 69 -1.20 -3.54 -8.98
N GLY A 70 -1.46 -4.60 -8.20
CA GLY A 70 -1.39 -5.98 -8.69
C GLY A 70 -2.48 -6.33 -9.70
N THR A 71 -3.63 -5.64 -9.66
CA THR A 71 -4.72 -5.81 -10.62
C THR A 71 -4.43 -5.05 -11.91
N THR A 72 -3.87 -3.84 -11.84
CA THR A 72 -3.51 -3.05 -13.03
C THR A 72 -2.35 -3.69 -13.82
N VAL A 73 -1.32 -4.22 -13.15
CA VAL A 73 -0.16 -4.85 -13.83
C VAL A 73 -0.52 -6.18 -14.53
N ASN A 74 -1.56 -6.90 -14.07
CA ASN A 74 -2.03 -8.12 -14.74
C ASN A 74 -3.04 -7.87 -15.87
N THR A 75 -3.58 -6.65 -15.98
CA THR A 75 -4.57 -6.35 -17.04
C THR A 75 -3.91 -5.90 -18.35
N ASP A 76 -2.65 -5.45 -18.30
CA ASP A 76 -1.86 -5.11 -19.51
C ASP A 76 -1.08 -6.28 -20.12
N THR A 77 -1.02 -7.45 -19.46
CA THR A 77 -0.23 -8.61 -19.92
C THR A 77 -1.04 -9.78 -20.46
N VAL A 78 -2.37 -9.71 -20.50
CA VAL A 78 -3.23 -10.77 -21.08
C VAL A 78 -3.96 -10.32 -22.37
N ALA A 79 -3.74 -9.10 -22.86
CA ALA A 79 -4.27 -8.66 -24.16
C ALA A 79 -3.25 -8.74 -25.33
N ALA A 80 -2.17 -9.52 -25.18
CA ALA A 80 -1.12 -9.63 -26.19
C ALA A 80 -0.77 -11.09 -26.52
N SER A 81 -1.75 -11.90 -26.95
CA SER A 81 -1.51 -13.13 -27.75
C SER A 81 -2.82 -13.67 -28.37
N THR A 82 -3.45 -12.89 -29.24
CA THR A 82 -4.19 -13.42 -30.40
C THR A 82 -4.16 -12.38 -31.50
N GLU A 83 -3.67 -12.80 -32.66
CA GLU A 83 -3.43 -12.01 -33.87
C GLU A 83 -4.62 -11.16 -34.32
N GLY A 84 -4.35 -9.96 -34.83
CA GLY A 84 -5.25 -9.26 -35.75
C GLY A 84 -5.43 -7.76 -35.52
N MET A 85 -4.62 -6.95 -36.22
CA MET A 85 -4.91 -5.55 -36.63
C MET A 85 -5.08 -4.51 -35.51
N VAL A 86 -4.06 -3.68 -35.26
CA VAL A 86 -4.23 -2.39 -34.56
C VAL A 86 -4.52 -1.32 -35.61
N PRO A 87 -5.70 -0.67 -35.61
CA PRO A 87 -5.95 0.50 -36.45
C PRO A 87 -5.11 1.68 -35.92
N GLU A 88 -4.39 2.37 -36.81
CA GLU A 88 -3.49 3.52 -36.55
C GLU A 88 -4.16 4.74 -35.88
N GLU A 89 -5.45 4.68 -35.60
CA GLU A 89 -6.26 5.82 -35.12
C GLU A 89 -6.04 6.14 -33.62
N LYS A 90 -5.60 5.18 -32.80
CA LYS A 90 -5.48 5.37 -31.34
C LYS A 90 -4.14 5.94 -30.87
N VAL A 91 -3.15 6.08 -31.76
CA VAL A 91 -1.85 6.67 -31.42
C VAL A 91 -1.95 8.21 -31.30
N SER A 92 -2.84 8.84 -32.08
CA SER A 92 -3.07 10.29 -32.04
C SER A 92 -3.65 10.77 -30.70
N ALA A 93 -4.60 10.01 -30.14
CA ALA A 93 -5.29 10.41 -28.90
C ALA A 93 -4.37 10.38 -27.66
N ILE A 94 -3.42 9.44 -27.62
CA ILE A 94 -2.48 9.32 -26.49
C ILE A 94 -1.48 10.49 -26.49
N ILE A 95 -1.07 10.97 -27.67
CA ILE A 95 -0.13 12.11 -27.78
C ILE A 95 -0.82 13.43 -27.36
N GLU A 96 -2.09 13.62 -27.68
CA GLU A 96 -2.86 14.80 -27.24
C GLU A 96 -3.07 14.83 -25.72
N GLU A 97 -3.34 13.67 -25.10
CA GLU A 97 -3.56 13.59 -23.65
C GLU A 97 -2.27 13.87 -22.86
N VAL A 98 -1.14 13.32 -23.31
CA VAL A 98 0.17 13.56 -22.68
C VAL A 98 0.61 15.02 -22.84
N SER A 99 0.34 15.64 -23.99
CA SER A 99 0.66 17.07 -24.21
C SER A 99 -0.16 17.99 -23.31
N THR A 100 -1.42 17.64 -23.04
CA THR A 100 -2.31 18.42 -22.16
C THR A 100 -1.83 18.36 -20.70
N ARG A 101 -1.42 17.19 -20.23
CA ARG A 101 -0.87 17.01 -18.87
C ARG A 101 0.43 17.78 -18.66
N ILE A 102 1.35 17.77 -19.63
CA ILE A 102 2.60 18.54 -19.54
C ILE A 102 2.29 20.04 -19.46
N SER A 103 1.34 20.55 -20.25
CA SER A 103 0.95 21.97 -20.19
C SER A 103 0.33 22.38 -18.84
N GLN A 104 -0.48 21.51 -18.23
CA GLN A 104 -1.06 21.78 -16.91
C GLN A 104 -0.01 21.83 -15.79
N ILE A 105 0.99 20.96 -15.83
CA ILE A 105 2.08 20.94 -14.83
C ILE A 105 2.88 22.24 -14.91
N THR A 106 3.19 22.73 -16.11
CA THR A 106 3.92 24.00 -16.27
C THR A 106 3.15 25.19 -15.71
N LYS A 107 1.83 25.26 -15.90
CA LYS A 107 0.99 26.33 -15.32
C LYS A 107 0.94 26.32 -13.80
N GLN A 108 1.03 25.15 -13.16
CA GLN A 108 1.06 25.07 -11.70
C GLN A 108 2.41 25.51 -11.12
N VAL A 109 3.50 25.31 -11.85
CA VAL A 109 4.84 25.73 -11.42
C VAL A 109 5.04 27.25 -11.58
N GLU A 110 4.43 27.88 -12.58
CA GLU A 110 4.51 29.34 -12.77
C GLU A 110 3.60 30.15 -11.81
N ALA A 111 2.68 29.49 -11.09
CA ALA A 111 1.76 30.12 -10.14
C ALA A 111 2.27 30.12 -8.69
N LEU A 112 3.51 29.65 -8.45
CA LEU A 112 4.27 29.70 -7.20
C LEU A 112 5.41 30.72 -7.30
#